data_AF-A0A173MPQ7-F1
#
_entry.id   AF-A0A173MPQ7-F1
#
_cell.length_a   1.000
_cell.length_b   1.000
_cell.length_c   1.000
_cell.angle_alpha   90.00
_cell.angle_beta   90.00
_cell.angle_gamma   90.00
#
_symmetry.space_group_name_H-M   'P 1'
#
loop_
_entity.id
_entity.type
_entity.pdbx_description
1 polymer ?
#
loop_
_entity_poly.entity_id
_entity_poly.type
_entity_poly.pdbx_seq_one_letter_code
_entity_poly.pdbx_strand_id
1 'polypeptide(L)'
;MHNEFLQAIDLQCFRMRTERQKNRIKRKDFEKKLLALRRAEDALYEQQNNLGWMELRPPVMRGYKRSFVLREDVARSKDAAFYERILQMVNTTVYHHDKSFFQKKKKKGRYKWGPVEQHVHSLSEHDIKRWKLTPKERNQFYQAQVVDRNGTFQYYKYVLKEKWRFVLRIRPHMITRTRIRDEVIEQRLQEIDEIFTQRNWDKKLMKIQYGCNTRRCIYDF
;
A
#
# COMPACT_ATOMS: atom_id res chain seq x y z
N MET A 1 44.43 57.59 -10.63
CA MET A 1 43.31 57.33 -11.56
C MET A 1 43.34 55.95 -12.24
N HIS A 2 44.48 55.26 -12.40
CA HIS A 2 44.49 53.94 -13.07
C HIS A 2 44.03 52.77 -12.17
N ASN A 3 44.17 52.92 -10.84
CA ASN A 3 43.86 51.85 -9.88
C ASN A 3 42.35 51.72 -9.57
N GLU A 4 41.61 52.83 -9.64
CA GLU A 4 40.16 52.86 -9.40
C GLU A 4 39.36 52.28 -10.59
N PHE A 5 39.86 52.46 -11.82
CA PHE A 5 39.26 51.86 -13.02
C PHE A 5 39.42 50.34 -13.06
N LEU A 6 40.57 49.81 -12.64
CA LEU A 6 40.79 48.36 -12.55
C LEU A 6 39.93 47.74 -11.44
N GLN A 7 39.79 48.39 -10.28
CA GLN A 7 38.87 47.96 -9.22
C GLN A 7 37.39 47.99 -9.65
N ALA A 8 36.98 48.99 -10.43
CA ALA A 8 35.62 49.07 -10.96
C ALA A 8 35.31 47.96 -11.98
N ILE A 9 36.25 47.63 -12.86
CA ILE A 9 36.14 46.52 -13.83
C ILE A 9 36.09 45.17 -13.09
N ASP A 10 36.93 44.99 -12.06
CA ASP A 10 36.95 43.77 -11.22
C ASP A 10 35.60 43.57 -10.51
N LEU A 11 35.06 44.61 -9.87
CA LEU A 11 33.74 44.59 -9.21
C LEU A 11 32.60 44.26 -10.18
N GLN A 12 32.73 44.63 -11.46
CA GLN A 12 31.71 44.41 -12.48
C GLN A 12 31.74 42.97 -13.04
N CYS A 13 32.91 42.32 -13.11
CA CYS A 13 33.01 40.91 -13.48
C CYS A 13 32.62 39.93 -12.35
N PHE A 14 32.64 40.34 -11.07
CA PHE A 14 31.96 39.60 -9.98
C PHE A 14 30.43 39.67 -10.03
N ARG A 15 29.86 40.69 -10.71
CA ARG A 15 28.40 40.91 -10.81
C ARG A 15 27.76 40.14 -11.96
N MET A 16 28.52 39.79 -12.99
CA MET A 16 28.07 38.99 -14.12
C MET A 16 28.18 37.50 -13.83
N ARG A 17 27.03 36.82 -13.77
CA ARG A 17 27.01 35.37 -13.57
C ARG A 17 27.63 34.66 -14.78
N THR A 18 28.51 33.70 -14.50
CA THR A 18 29.05 32.82 -15.55
C THR A 18 27.96 31.90 -16.11
N GLU A 19 28.15 31.39 -17.32
CA GLU A 19 27.17 30.52 -17.98
C GLU A 19 26.87 29.26 -17.14
N ARG A 20 27.89 28.71 -16.48
CA ARG A 20 27.73 27.60 -15.52
C ARG A 20 26.82 27.97 -14.35
N GLN A 21 26.96 29.16 -13.80
CA GLN A 21 26.09 29.65 -12.71
C GLN A 21 24.66 29.85 -13.19
N LYS A 22 24.45 30.44 -14.38
CA LYS A 22 23.11 30.60 -14.98
C LYS A 22 22.42 29.25 -15.18
N ASN A 23 23.13 28.27 -15.73
CA ASN A 23 22.59 26.92 -15.94
C ASN A 23 22.28 26.19 -14.62
N ARG A 24 23.11 26.38 -13.58
CA ARG A 24 22.83 25.85 -12.24
C ARG A 24 21.56 26.45 -11.64
N ILE A 25 21.33 27.75 -11.82
CA ILE A 25 20.14 28.44 -11.32
C ILE A 25 18.89 27.93 -12.05
N LYS A 26 18.91 27.92 -13.40
CA LYS A 26 17.82 27.34 -14.22
C LYS A 26 17.46 25.92 -13.77
N ARG A 27 18.47 25.09 -13.51
CA ARG A 27 18.26 23.72 -13.02
C ARG A 27 17.62 23.69 -11.62
N LYS A 28 18.14 24.47 -10.68
CA LYS A 28 17.60 24.55 -9.31
C LYS A 28 16.17 25.08 -9.29
N ASP A 29 15.85 26.08 -10.11
CA ASP A 29 14.50 26.65 -10.18
C ASP A 29 13.51 25.64 -10.76
N PHE A 30 13.95 24.88 -11.77
CA PHE A 30 13.18 23.76 -12.30
C PHE A 30 12.95 22.66 -11.25
N GLU A 31 13.98 22.25 -10.51
CA GLU A 31 13.87 21.26 -9.42
C GLU A 31 12.89 21.74 -8.33
N LYS A 32 12.97 23.01 -7.93
CA LYS A 32 12.01 23.63 -7.00
C LYS A 32 10.58 23.60 -7.52
N LYS A 33 10.38 23.89 -8.81
CA LYS A 33 9.05 23.82 -9.44
C LYS A 33 8.46 22.40 -9.36
N LEU A 34 9.26 21.38 -9.63
CA LEU A 34 8.80 19.99 -9.53
C LEU A 34 8.42 19.61 -8.09
N LEU A 35 9.24 19.99 -7.10
CA LEU A 35 8.93 19.75 -5.69
C LEU A 35 7.66 20.49 -5.24
N ALA A 36 7.43 21.71 -5.74
CA ALA A 36 6.22 22.46 -5.44
C ALA A 36 4.97 21.78 -6.02
N LEU A 37 5.04 21.28 -7.26
CA LEU A 37 3.95 20.50 -7.87
C LEU A 37 3.66 19.24 -7.06
N ARG A 38 4.69 18.53 -6.60
CA ARG A 38 4.51 17.34 -5.77
C ARG A 38 3.83 17.64 -4.43
N ARG A 39 4.22 18.72 -3.76
CA ARG A 39 3.56 19.15 -2.51
C ARG A 39 2.10 19.55 -2.75
N ALA A 40 1.81 20.21 -3.87
CA ALA A 40 0.44 20.55 -4.24
C ALA A 40 -0.40 19.30 -4.50
N GLU A 41 0.16 18.31 -5.21
CA GLU A 41 -0.46 16.99 -5.40
C GLU A 41 -0.76 16.29 -4.06
N ASP A 42 0.23 16.21 -3.18
CA ASP A 42 0.07 15.58 -1.86
C ASP A 42 -1.03 16.28 -1.04
N ALA A 43 -1.06 17.62 -1.05
CA ALA A 43 -2.10 18.41 -0.35
C ALA A 43 -3.50 18.19 -0.94
N LEU A 44 -3.63 18.05 -2.26
CA LEU A 44 -4.91 17.73 -2.92
C LEU A 44 -5.40 16.33 -2.57
N TYR A 45 -4.50 15.35 -2.48
CA TYR A 45 -4.86 14.01 -1.99
C TYR A 45 -5.32 14.03 -0.53
N GLU A 46 -4.67 14.83 0.33
CA GLU A 46 -5.12 15.02 1.71
C GLU A 46 -6.52 15.64 1.76
N GLN A 47 -6.78 16.70 0.99
CA GLN A 47 -8.11 17.31 0.87
C GLN A 47 -9.15 16.29 0.39
N GLN A 48 -8.84 15.53 -0.67
CA GLN A 48 -9.73 14.49 -1.20
C GLN A 48 -10.04 13.40 -0.16
N ASN A 49 -9.04 13.00 0.64
CA ASN A 49 -9.24 12.04 1.72
C ASN A 49 -10.11 12.62 2.86
N ASN A 50 -10.04 13.92 3.10
CA ASN A 50 -10.79 14.64 4.14
C ASN A 50 -12.25 14.93 3.77
N LEU A 51 -12.64 14.84 2.49
CA LEU A 51 -14.03 15.01 2.03
C LEU A 51 -15.01 14.03 2.71
N GLY A 52 -14.51 12.86 3.13
CA GLY A 52 -15.31 11.87 3.84
C GLY A 52 -16.08 10.92 2.93
N TRP A 53 -17.17 10.36 3.47
CA TRP A 53 -17.91 9.26 2.88
C TRP A 53 -19.40 9.56 2.83
N MET A 54 -20.05 9.18 1.74
CA MET A 54 -21.50 9.23 1.54
C MET A 54 -22.09 7.82 1.61
N GLU A 55 -23.22 7.67 2.29
CA GLU A 55 -23.95 6.40 2.36
C GLU A 55 -24.68 6.10 1.04
N LEU A 56 -24.58 4.86 0.57
CA LEU A 56 -25.31 4.35 -0.58
C LEU A 56 -26.61 3.70 -0.12
N ARG A 57 -27.75 4.22 -0.60
CA ARG A 57 -29.08 3.67 -0.33
C ARG A 57 -29.81 3.43 -1.66
N PRO A 58 -30.07 2.16 -2.05
CA PRO A 58 -29.71 0.92 -1.37
C PRO A 58 -28.20 0.59 -1.46
N PRO A 59 -27.67 -0.26 -0.58
CA PRO A 59 -26.30 -0.75 -0.69
C PRO A 59 -26.11 -1.57 -1.97
N VAL A 60 -24.96 -1.42 -2.62
CA VAL A 60 -24.67 -2.05 -3.92
C VAL A 60 -23.81 -3.29 -3.72
N MET A 61 -24.17 -4.40 -4.35
CA MET A 61 -23.39 -5.64 -4.30
C MET A 61 -22.24 -5.60 -5.32
N ARG A 62 -20.99 -5.72 -4.85
CA ARG A 62 -19.79 -5.79 -5.73
C ARG A 62 -19.43 -7.23 -6.13
N GLY A 63 -19.87 -8.20 -5.35
CA GLY A 63 -19.50 -9.61 -5.49
C GLY A 63 -19.69 -10.35 -4.18
N TYR A 64 -18.80 -11.28 -3.88
CA TYR A 64 -18.82 -12.10 -2.67
C TYR A 64 -17.52 -11.98 -1.89
N LYS A 65 -17.63 -12.15 -0.58
CA LYS A 65 -16.48 -12.31 0.30
C LYS A 65 -16.65 -13.59 1.11
N ARG A 66 -15.54 -14.24 1.41
CA ARG A 66 -15.54 -15.38 2.33
C ARG A 66 -14.46 -15.19 3.37
N SER A 67 -14.82 -15.56 4.59
CA SER A 67 -13.95 -15.48 5.76
C SER A 67 -14.17 -16.71 6.61
N PHE A 68 -13.22 -16.99 7.50
CA PHE A 68 -13.41 -18.05 8.48
C PHE A 68 -14.41 -17.61 9.54
N VAL A 69 -15.25 -18.55 9.95
CA VAL A 69 -16.16 -18.47 11.10
C VAL A 69 -15.94 -19.72 11.95
N LEU A 70 -16.31 -19.64 13.23
CA LEU A 70 -16.35 -20.84 14.06
C LEU A 70 -17.31 -21.87 13.48
N ARG A 71 -16.90 -23.13 13.55
CA ARG A 71 -17.79 -24.26 13.32
C ARG A 71 -18.86 -24.26 14.42
N GLU A 72 -20.06 -24.70 14.05
CA GLU A 72 -21.26 -24.53 14.87
C GLU A 72 -21.19 -25.28 16.22
N ASP A 73 -20.54 -26.44 16.25
CA ASP A 73 -20.24 -27.21 17.46
C ASP A 73 -19.35 -26.42 18.44
N VAL A 74 -18.25 -25.83 17.93
CA VAL A 74 -17.33 -25.02 18.72
C VAL A 74 -18.00 -23.72 19.17
N ALA A 75 -18.81 -23.10 18.31
CA ALA A 75 -19.54 -21.87 18.62
C ALA A 75 -20.56 -22.05 19.76
N ARG A 76 -21.11 -23.25 19.93
CA ARG A 76 -22.02 -23.58 21.04
C ARG A 76 -21.29 -24.05 22.31
N SER A 77 -19.98 -24.27 22.24
CA SER A 77 -19.18 -24.76 23.36
C SER A 77 -18.83 -23.66 24.36
N LYS A 78 -18.38 -24.05 25.56
CA LYS A 78 -17.88 -23.12 26.59
C LYS A 78 -16.64 -22.34 26.14
N ASP A 79 -15.88 -22.90 25.19
CA ASP A 79 -14.65 -22.30 24.67
C ASP A 79 -14.90 -21.38 23.47
N ALA A 80 -16.16 -21.11 23.11
CA ALA A 80 -16.50 -20.28 21.95
C ALA A 80 -15.75 -18.94 21.97
N ALA A 81 -15.83 -18.19 23.06
CA ALA A 81 -15.16 -16.89 23.21
C ALA A 81 -13.62 -16.98 23.06
N PHE A 82 -13.02 -18.09 23.51
CA PHE A 82 -11.58 -18.33 23.36
C PHE A 82 -11.21 -18.50 21.87
N TYR A 83 -11.95 -19.33 21.14
CA TYR A 83 -11.68 -19.53 19.71
C TYR A 83 -12.11 -18.36 18.84
N GLU A 84 -13.10 -17.55 19.26
CA GLU A 84 -13.43 -16.28 18.60
C GLU A 84 -12.26 -15.30 18.68
N ARG A 85 -11.63 -15.18 19.86
CA ARG A 85 -10.43 -14.34 20.04
C ARG A 85 -9.28 -14.82 19.16
N ILE A 86 -9.04 -16.14 19.10
CA ILE A 86 -8.05 -16.70 18.18
C ILE A 86 -8.39 -16.35 16.73
N LEU A 87 -9.63 -16.59 16.32
CA LEU A 87 -10.11 -16.31 14.97
C LEU A 87 -9.86 -14.85 14.59
N GLN A 88 -10.15 -13.88 15.45
CA GLN A 88 -9.91 -12.46 15.16
C GLN A 88 -8.45 -12.16 14.79
N MET A 89 -7.49 -12.83 15.43
CA MET A 89 -6.06 -12.65 15.15
C MET A 89 -5.64 -13.21 13.80
N VAL A 90 -6.26 -14.33 13.39
CA VAL A 90 -5.81 -15.13 12.25
C VAL A 90 -6.75 -15.08 11.05
N ASN A 91 -7.90 -14.40 11.16
CA ASN A 91 -8.92 -14.43 10.11
C ASN A 91 -8.40 -13.78 8.83
N THR A 92 -8.71 -14.41 7.71
CA THR A 92 -8.44 -13.87 6.38
C THR A 92 -9.77 -13.67 5.65
N THR A 93 -9.87 -12.59 4.88
CA THR A 93 -11.03 -12.33 4.02
C THR A 93 -10.59 -12.33 2.57
N VAL A 94 -11.21 -13.17 1.75
CA VAL A 94 -10.99 -13.22 0.31
C VAL A 94 -12.22 -12.71 -0.41
N TYR A 95 -12.02 -11.84 -1.39
CA TYR A 95 -13.06 -11.28 -2.24
C TYR A 95 -13.04 -11.97 -3.60
N HIS A 96 -14.22 -12.16 -4.18
CA HIS A 96 -14.38 -12.73 -5.51
C HIS A 96 -15.64 -12.15 -6.17
N HIS A 97 -15.67 -12.10 -7.50
CA HIS A 97 -16.84 -11.59 -8.23
C HIS A 97 -18.00 -12.59 -8.18
N ASP A 98 -17.70 -13.89 -8.25
CA ASP A 98 -18.67 -14.99 -8.21
C ASP A 98 -18.67 -15.76 -6.87
N LYS A 99 -19.83 -16.31 -6.48
CA LYS A 99 -20.06 -17.07 -5.24
C LYS A 99 -19.31 -18.40 -5.21
N SER A 100 -18.96 -18.97 -6.36
CA SER A 100 -18.25 -20.24 -6.44
C SER A 100 -16.80 -20.14 -5.94
N PHE A 101 -16.19 -18.94 -5.99
CA PHE A 101 -14.75 -18.74 -5.77
C PHE A 101 -13.87 -19.63 -6.66
N PHE A 102 -14.26 -19.88 -7.91
CA PHE A 102 -13.41 -20.58 -8.88
C PHE A 102 -12.55 -19.61 -9.66
N GLN A 103 -11.29 -19.97 -9.87
CA GLN A 103 -10.36 -19.18 -10.66
C GLN A 103 -9.63 -20.05 -11.67
N LYS A 104 -9.50 -19.53 -12.89
CA LYS A 104 -8.66 -20.12 -13.93
C LYS A 104 -7.19 -19.90 -13.57
N LYS A 105 -6.45 -20.97 -13.30
CA LYS A 105 -5.00 -20.92 -13.01
C LYS A 105 -4.21 -21.71 -14.04
N LYS A 106 -3.06 -21.17 -14.45
CA LYS A 106 -2.12 -21.88 -15.33
C LYS A 106 -1.29 -22.84 -14.48
N LYS A 107 -1.32 -24.13 -14.81
CA LYS A 107 -0.52 -25.17 -14.15
C LYS A 107 0.09 -26.08 -15.22
N LYS A 108 1.43 -26.18 -15.24
CA LYS A 108 2.19 -26.96 -16.24
C LYS A 108 1.76 -26.65 -17.68
N GLY A 109 1.72 -25.37 -18.05
CA GLY A 109 1.39 -24.94 -19.42
C GLY A 109 -0.10 -24.90 -19.79
N ARG A 110 -0.98 -25.61 -19.06
CA ARG A 110 -2.42 -25.65 -19.33
C ARG A 110 -3.20 -24.82 -18.32
N TYR A 111 -4.35 -24.27 -18.74
CA TYR A 111 -5.26 -23.60 -17.82
C TYR A 111 -6.27 -24.59 -17.26
N LYS A 112 -6.47 -24.55 -15.94
CA LYS A 112 -7.50 -25.33 -15.25
C LYS A 112 -8.33 -24.42 -14.36
N TRP A 113 -9.63 -24.66 -14.32
CA TRP A 113 -10.51 -24.07 -13.32
C TRP A 113 -10.38 -24.86 -12.03
N GLY A 114 -10.30 -24.16 -10.90
CA GLY A 114 -10.29 -24.79 -9.59
C GLY A 114 -10.74 -23.81 -8.52
N PRO A 115 -11.14 -24.32 -7.34
CA PRO A 115 -11.48 -23.47 -6.23
C PRO A 115 -10.25 -22.67 -5.79
N VAL A 116 -10.46 -21.39 -5.47
CA VAL A 116 -9.45 -20.58 -4.82
C VAL A 116 -9.22 -21.20 -3.44
N GLU A 117 -7.99 -21.59 -3.13
CA GLU A 117 -7.60 -22.02 -1.79
C GLU A 117 -7.48 -20.81 -0.87
N GLN A 118 -7.92 -20.95 0.37
CA GLN A 118 -7.76 -19.94 1.40
C GLN A 118 -7.30 -20.60 2.68
N HIS A 119 -6.28 -20.00 3.29
CA HIS A 119 -5.74 -20.42 4.56
C HIS A 119 -5.95 -19.33 5.60
N VAL A 120 -6.03 -19.78 6.84
CA VAL A 120 -5.95 -18.94 8.02
C VAL A 120 -4.56 -18.28 8.06
N HIS A 121 -4.49 -17.03 8.50
CA HIS A 121 -3.23 -16.28 8.59
C HIS A 121 -2.30 -16.94 9.60
N SER A 122 -1.02 -17.05 9.23
CA SER A 122 0.02 -17.51 10.16
C SER A 122 0.66 -16.28 10.81
N LEU A 123 0.78 -16.32 12.13
CA LEU A 123 1.29 -15.17 12.89
C LEU A 123 2.81 -15.06 12.75
N SER A 124 3.30 -13.83 12.62
CA SER A 124 4.72 -13.49 12.79
C SER A 124 5.04 -13.21 14.27
N GLU A 125 6.33 -13.11 14.60
CA GLU A 125 6.74 -12.64 15.93
C GLU A 125 6.18 -11.25 16.27
N HIS A 126 6.03 -10.39 15.26
CA HIS A 126 5.52 -9.04 15.43
C HIS A 126 4.03 -9.07 15.77
N ASP A 127 3.27 -9.96 15.13
CA ASP A 127 1.86 -10.19 15.44
C ASP A 127 1.70 -10.68 16.88
N ILE A 128 2.55 -11.61 17.34
CA ILE A 128 2.49 -12.12 18.71
C ILE A 128 2.69 -10.99 19.73
N LYS A 129 3.68 -10.12 19.49
CA LYS A 129 3.94 -8.97 20.36
C LYS A 129 2.78 -7.99 20.35
N ARG A 130 2.18 -7.73 19.18
CA ARG A 130 1.04 -6.82 19.01
C ARG A 130 -0.21 -7.32 19.75
N TRP A 131 -0.51 -8.60 19.66
CA TRP A 131 -1.74 -9.18 20.22
C TRP A 131 -1.63 -9.63 21.68
N LYS A 132 -0.42 -9.63 22.26
CA LYS A 132 -0.16 -10.01 23.67
C LYS A 132 -0.85 -11.33 24.04
N LEU A 133 -0.50 -12.41 23.33
CA LEU A 133 -1.15 -13.71 23.51
C LEU A 133 -0.97 -14.23 24.94
N THR A 134 -2.04 -14.79 25.48
CA THR A 134 -1.95 -15.54 26.74
C THR A 134 -1.20 -16.85 26.52
N PRO A 135 -0.61 -17.45 27.56
CA PRO A 135 0.08 -18.74 27.44
C PRO A 135 -0.80 -19.84 26.83
N LYS A 136 -2.10 -19.85 27.16
CA LYS A 136 -3.08 -20.80 26.61
C LYS A 136 -3.27 -20.64 25.11
N GLU A 137 -3.37 -19.41 24.62
CA GLU A 137 -3.53 -19.13 23.18
C GLU A 137 -2.24 -19.43 22.43
N ARG A 138 -1.08 -19.12 23.01
CA ARG A 138 0.21 -19.44 22.40
C ARG A 138 0.37 -20.95 22.17
N ASN A 139 -0.16 -21.77 23.08
CA ASN A 139 -0.14 -23.23 22.92
C ASN A 139 -0.96 -23.73 21.72
N GLN A 140 -1.88 -22.93 21.19
CA GLN A 140 -2.64 -23.28 19.97
C GLN A 140 -1.82 -23.15 18.69
N PHE A 141 -0.62 -22.59 18.78
CA PHE A 141 0.28 -22.42 17.65
C PHE A 141 1.52 -23.30 17.80
N TYR A 142 2.06 -23.74 16.67
CA TYR A 142 3.40 -24.31 16.59
C TYR A 142 4.29 -23.43 15.73
N GLN A 143 5.57 -23.37 16.08
CA GLN A 143 6.56 -22.63 15.32
C GLN A 143 7.00 -23.47 14.12
N ALA A 144 6.91 -22.90 12.93
CA ALA A 144 7.35 -23.49 11.68
C ALA A 144 8.42 -22.60 11.04
N GLN A 145 9.55 -23.20 10.67
CA GLN A 145 10.56 -22.53 9.87
C GLN A 145 10.07 -22.46 8.41
N VAL A 146 10.09 -21.27 7.84
CA VAL A 146 9.70 -21.02 6.46
C VAL A 146 10.89 -20.41 5.74
N VAL A 147 11.16 -20.92 4.55
CA VAL A 147 12.12 -20.35 3.63
C VAL A 147 11.35 -19.51 2.61
N ASP A 148 11.86 -18.33 2.30
CA ASP A 148 11.29 -17.52 1.23
C ASP A 148 11.41 -18.24 -0.12
N ARG A 149 10.61 -17.84 -1.12
CA ARG A 149 10.56 -18.48 -2.45
C ARG A 149 11.93 -18.57 -3.12
N ASN A 150 12.81 -17.62 -2.83
CA ASN A 150 14.15 -17.53 -3.42
C ASN A 150 15.21 -18.30 -2.62
N GLY A 151 14.86 -18.93 -1.49
CA GLY A 151 15.80 -19.68 -0.66
C GLY A 151 16.69 -18.82 0.26
N THR A 152 16.72 -17.51 0.06
CA THR A 152 17.71 -16.60 0.65
C THR A 152 17.45 -16.28 2.12
N PHE A 153 16.18 -16.15 2.51
CA PHE A 153 15.79 -15.75 3.86
C PHE A 153 15.00 -16.85 4.54
N GLN A 154 15.41 -17.18 5.77
CA GLN A 154 14.71 -18.09 6.64
C GLN A 154 14.10 -17.30 7.79
N TYR A 155 12.85 -17.59 8.09
CA TYR A 155 12.14 -16.91 9.16
C TYR A 155 11.07 -17.83 9.76
N TYR A 156 10.64 -17.51 10.97
CA TYR A 156 9.66 -18.32 11.69
C TYR A 156 8.25 -17.77 11.53
N LYS A 157 7.29 -18.69 11.35
CA LYS A 157 5.86 -18.39 11.45
C LYS A 157 5.22 -19.28 12.50
N TYR A 158 4.20 -18.75 13.16
CA TYR A 158 3.39 -19.48 14.11
C TYR A 158 2.10 -19.93 13.42
N VAL A 159 1.98 -21.23 13.24
CA VAL A 159 0.88 -21.85 12.51
C VAL A 159 -0.11 -22.46 13.49
N LEU A 160 -1.40 -22.23 13.24
CA LEU A 160 -2.47 -22.74 14.08
C LEU A 160 -2.56 -24.27 13.97
N LYS A 161 -2.62 -24.96 15.12
CA LYS A 161 -2.75 -26.42 15.21
C LYS A 161 -4.16 -26.87 14.78
N GLU A 162 -5.18 -26.31 15.41
CA GLU A 162 -6.56 -26.79 15.32
C GLU A 162 -7.39 -26.04 14.27
N LYS A 163 -6.93 -26.07 13.01
CA LYS A 163 -7.59 -25.34 11.90
C LYS A 163 -9.01 -25.82 11.60
N TRP A 164 -9.32 -27.07 11.92
CA TRP A 164 -10.62 -27.70 11.63
C TRP A 164 -11.79 -27.05 12.39
N ARG A 165 -11.52 -26.32 13.49
CA ARG A 165 -12.52 -25.56 14.25
C ARG A 165 -13.11 -24.38 13.47
N PHE A 166 -12.48 -24.01 12.36
CA PHE A 166 -12.91 -22.89 11.54
C PHE A 166 -13.39 -23.39 10.18
N VAL A 167 -14.51 -22.83 9.72
CA VAL A 167 -15.13 -23.12 8.43
C VAL A 167 -15.29 -21.85 7.62
N LEU A 168 -15.16 -21.95 6.30
CA LEU A 168 -15.36 -20.81 5.41
C LEU A 168 -16.85 -20.52 5.28
N ARG A 169 -17.22 -19.25 5.49
CA ARG A 169 -18.57 -18.76 5.24
C ARG A 169 -18.55 -17.68 4.17
N ILE A 170 -19.34 -17.91 3.13
CA ILE A 170 -19.51 -16.99 2.01
C ILE A 170 -20.64 -16.03 2.32
N ARG A 171 -20.42 -14.74 2.06
CA ARG A 171 -21.40 -13.66 2.21
C ARG A 171 -21.31 -12.71 1.00
N PRO A 172 -22.41 -12.05 0.61
CA PRO A 172 -22.34 -10.94 -0.33
C PRO A 172 -21.39 -9.85 0.17
N HIS A 173 -20.60 -9.29 -0.74
CA HIS A 173 -19.79 -8.11 -0.48
C HIS A 173 -20.58 -6.87 -0.89
N MET A 174 -21.25 -6.30 0.10
CA MET A 174 -22.03 -5.07 -0.06
C MET A 174 -21.13 -3.85 0.17
N ILE A 175 -21.17 -2.92 -0.78
CA ILE A 175 -20.63 -1.57 -0.63
C ILE A 175 -21.76 -0.70 -0.07
N THR A 176 -21.56 -0.18 1.14
CA THR A 176 -22.54 0.66 1.84
C THR A 176 -22.20 2.15 1.76
N ARG A 177 -20.95 2.49 1.44
CA ARG A 177 -20.46 3.86 1.40
C ARG A 177 -19.57 4.07 0.18
N THR A 178 -19.63 5.25 -0.40
CA THR A 178 -18.72 5.72 -1.44
C THR A 178 -17.97 6.96 -0.96
N ARG A 179 -16.77 7.19 -1.48
CA ARG A 179 -16.07 8.46 -1.24
C ARG A 179 -16.83 9.59 -1.94
N ILE A 180 -16.89 10.73 -1.28
CA ILE A 180 -17.34 11.98 -1.90
C ILE A 180 -16.28 12.42 -2.89
N ARG A 181 -16.70 12.91 -4.05
CA ARG A 181 -15.83 13.42 -5.10
C ARG A 181 -16.04 14.91 -5.24
N ASP A 182 -14.94 15.62 -5.45
CA ASP A 182 -14.91 17.04 -5.76
C ASP A 182 -14.25 17.19 -7.13
N GLU A 183 -15.01 17.72 -8.09
CA GLU A 183 -14.59 17.88 -9.47
C GLU A 183 -13.40 18.83 -9.60
N VAL A 184 -13.31 19.86 -8.75
CA VAL A 184 -12.22 20.85 -8.80
C VAL A 184 -10.89 20.19 -8.39
N ILE A 185 -10.93 19.37 -7.34
CA ILE A 185 -9.75 18.63 -6.86
C ILE A 185 -9.33 17.58 -7.90
N GLU A 186 -10.28 16.84 -8.47
CA GLU A 186 -9.99 15.82 -9.48
C GLU A 186 -9.38 16.42 -10.75
N GLN A 187 -9.94 17.52 -11.26
CA GLN A 187 -9.40 18.25 -12.40
C GLN A 187 -7.97 18.71 -12.12
N ARG A 188 -7.73 19.30 -10.94
CA ARG A 188 -6.40 19.80 -10.60
C ARG A 188 -5.35 18.68 -10.46
N LEU A 189 -5.74 17.54 -9.89
CA LEU A 189 -4.87 16.36 -9.83
C LEU A 189 -4.56 15.85 -11.24
N GLN A 190 -5.54 15.81 -12.13
CA GLN A 190 -5.34 15.40 -13.52
C GLN A 190 -4.37 16.32 -14.25
N GLU A 191 -4.49 17.65 -14.11
CA GLU A 191 -3.55 18.61 -14.72
C GLU A 191 -2.10 18.36 -14.25
N ILE A 192 -1.92 18.08 -12.96
CA ILE A 192 -0.59 17.81 -12.40
C ILE A 192 -0.04 16.48 -12.95
N ASP A 193 -0.85 15.44 -13.02
CA ASP A 193 -0.46 14.13 -13.58
C ASP A 193 -0.11 14.22 -15.07
N GLU A 194 -0.86 15.00 -15.85
CA GLU A 194 -0.56 15.27 -17.26
C GLU A 194 0.79 15.97 -17.42
N ILE A 195 1.09 16.97 -16.58
CA ILE A 195 2.40 17.64 -16.56
C ILE A 195 3.53 16.64 -16.30
N PHE A 196 3.35 15.73 -15.35
CA PHE A 196 4.34 14.72 -15.00
C PHE A 196 4.52 13.66 -16.10
N THR A 197 3.42 13.19 -16.66
CA THR A 197 3.36 12.11 -17.65
C THR A 197 3.87 12.56 -19.02
N GLN A 198 3.34 13.67 -19.57
CA GLN A 198 3.70 14.15 -20.91
C GLN A 198 5.18 14.47 -21.05
N ARG A 199 5.83 14.90 -19.95
CA ARG A 199 7.21 15.38 -19.96
C ARG A 199 8.19 14.42 -19.28
N ASN A 200 7.73 13.23 -18.86
CA ASN A 200 8.52 12.24 -18.11
C ASN A 200 9.25 12.82 -16.89
N TRP A 201 8.68 13.87 -16.27
CA TRP A 201 9.32 14.61 -15.17
C TRP A 201 9.34 13.83 -13.86
N ASP A 202 8.49 12.81 -13.76
CA ASP A 202 8.46 11.85 -12.66
C ASP A 202 9.82 11.21 -12.37
N LYS A 203 10.52 10.72 -13.40
CA LYS A 203 11.82 10.07 -13.20
C LYS A 203 12.85 11.04 -12.62
N LYS A 204 12.76 12.30 -13.02
CA LYS A 204 13.64 13.37 -12.53
C LYS A 204 13.29 13.77 -11.10
N LEU A 205 12.00 13.85 -10.76
CA LEU A 205 11.54 14.07 -9.40
C LEU A 205 12.00 12.95 -8.45
N MET A 206 11.85 11.68 -8.86
CA MET A 206 12.32 10.52 -8.09
C MET A 206 13.82 10.61 -7.82
N LYS A 207 14.62 11.02 -8.82
CA LYS A 207 16.07 11.18 -8.65
C LYS A 207 16.41 12.28 -7.65
N ILE A 208 15.61 13.35 -7.61
CA ILE A 208 15.81 14.47 -6.68
C ILE A 208 15.45 14.06 -5.24
N GLN A 209 14.34 13.35 -5.04
CA GLN A 209 13.84 12.99 -3.71
C GLN A 209 14.56 11.79 -3.10
N TYR A 210 14.82 10.75 -3.89
CA TYR A 210 15.25 9.43 -3.40
C TYR A 210 16.57 8.97 -4.02
N GLY A 211 17.20 9.76 -4.90
CA GLY A 211 18.45 9.40 -5.56
C GLY A 211 18.33 8.33 -6.66
N CYS A 212 17.12 7.84 -6.95
CA CYS A 212 16.86 6.78 -7.92
C CYS A 212 15.89 7.24 -9.02
N ASN A 213 15.94 6.60 -10.19
CA ASN A 213 15.08 6.95 -11.33
C ASN A 213 13.75 6.16 -11.37
N THR A 214 13.50 5.29 -10.38
CA THR A 214 12.34 4.38 -10.36
C THR A 214 11.58 4.50 -9.03
N ARG A 215 10.25 4.37 -9.09
CA ARG A 215 9.37 4.31 -7.90
C ARG A 215 9.54 3.02 -7.08
N ARG A 216 10.33 2.05 -7.55
CA ARG A 216 10.49 0.73 -6.92
C ARG A 216 11.25 0.83 -5.59
N CYS A 217 12.19 1.75 -5.49
CA CYS A 217 13.02 1.97 -4.30
C CYS A 217 12.28 2.61 -3.11
N ILE A 218 11.00 3.00 -3.29
CA ILE A 218 10.18 3.59 -2.21
C ILE A 218 9.69 2.51 -1.23
N TYR A 219 9.65 1.24 -1.65
CA TYR A 219 9.13 0.12 -0.84
C TYR A 219 10.21 -0.78 -0.23
N ASP A 220 11.49 -0.38 -0.28
CA ASP A 220 12.62 -1.16 0.24
C ASP A 220 13.10 -0.71 1.64
N PHE A 221 12.21 -0.12 2.45
CA PHE A 221 12.46 0.26 3.86
C PHE A 221 11.56 -0.51 4.83
#